data_AF-A0A7C3Z3A3-F1
#
_entry.id   AF-A0A7C3Z3A3-F1
#
_cell.length_a   1.000
_cell.length_b   1.000
_cell.length_c   1.000
_cell.angle_alpha   90.00
_cell.angle_beta   90.00
_cell.angle_gamma   90.00
#
_symmetry.space_group_name_H-M   'P 1'
#
loop_
_entity.id
_entity.type
_entity.pdbx_description
1 polymer ?
#
loop_
_entity_poly.entity_id
_entity_poly.type
_entity_poly.pdbx_seq_one_letter_code
_entity_poly.pdbx_strand_id
1 'polypeptide(L)'
;PAEKGYLHCGPSGAGHFVKMVHNGIEYGIMGAIAEGLNILKNADRGNRPPEADAETAPLRHPELYRYEFNLPEVAELWRRGSVIGSWLLDLAASTLHKSPDLSRFAGRVSDSGEGRWTLMAAIDEGVPAPVISSALFSRFSSRNRDEFAAKLLSALRYEFGGHLEKDPEPEV
;
A
#
# COMPACT_ATOMS: atom_id res chain seq x y z
N PRO A 1 11.56 32.62 4.44
CA PRO A 1 10.09 32.38 4.53
C PRO A 1 9.76 30.88 4.51
N ALA A 2 10.36 30.12 3.60
CA ALA A 2 10.16 28.66 3.50
C ALA A 2 10.48 27.91 4.80
N GLU A 3 11.60 28.22 5.47
CA GLU A 3 11.95 27.65 6.79
C GLU A 3 10.93 27.97 7.90
N LYS A 4 10.04 28.95 7.68
CA LYS A 4 8.94 29.31 8.58
C LYS A 4 7.61 28.65 8.18
N GLY A 5 7.60 27.77 7.18
CA GLY A 5 6.44 26.97 6.78
C GLY A 5 5.50 27.61 5.75
N TYR A 6 5.89 28.71 5.08
CA TYR A 6 5.08 29.31 4.01
C TYR A 6 5.94 29.80 2.84
N LEU A 7 5.36 29.79 1.63
CA LEU A 7 6.04 30.17 0.40
C LEU A 7 5.05 30.75 -0.62
N HIS A 8 5.42 31.84 -1.28
CA HIS A 8 4.73 32.32 -2.49
C HIS A 8 5.23 31.50 -3.69
N CYS A 9 4.41 30.55 -4.16
CA CYS A 9 4.85 29.54 -5.14
C CYS A 9 4.86 30.02 -6.60
N GLY A 10 4.34 31.21 -6.91
CA GLY A 10 4.26 31.73 -8.29
C GLY A 10 2.95 32.46 -8.57
N PRO A 11 2.55 32.58 -9.86
CA PRO A 11 1.28 33.21 -10.23
C PRO A 11 0.06 32.41 -9.73
N SER A 12 -1.14 32.91 -10.02
CA SER A 12 -2.40 32.25 -9.67
C SER A 12 -2.38 30.76 -10.02
N GLY A 13 -2.77 29.90 -9.07
CA GLY A 13 -2.77 28.45 -9.20
C GLY A 13 -1.49 27.73 -8.72
N ALA A 14 -0.33 28.41 -8.70
CA ALA A 14 0.94 27.74 -8.37
C ALA A 14 0.97 27.14 -6.95
N GLY A 15 0.34 27.80 -5.97
CA GLY A 15 0.24 27.26 -4.61
C GLY A 15 -0.58 25.96 -4.54
N HIS A 16 -1.71 25.89 -5.26
CA HIS A 16 -2.51 24.68 -5.34
C HIS A 16 -1.79 23.56 -6.09
N PHE A 17 -1.04 23.89 -7.14
CA PHE A 17 -0.25 22.90 -7.87
C PHE A 17 0.82 22.25 -6.99
N VAL A 18 1.56 23.05 -6.22
CA VAL A 18 2.55 22.52 -5.25
C VAL A 18 1.87 21.64 -4.19
N LYS A 19 0.70 22.07 -3.68
CA LYS A 19 -0.06 21.27 -2.71
C LYS A 19 -0.63 19.97 -3.29
N MET A 20 -1.06 19.99 -4.54
CA MET A 20 -1.51 18.80 -5.25
C MET A 20 -0.40 17.75 -5.30
N VAL A 21 0.80 18.13 -5.77
CA VAL A 21 1.97 17.23 -5.84
C VAL A 21 2.38 16.75 -4.43
N HIS A 22 2.32 17.62 -3.42
CA HIS A 22 2.53 17.22 -2.03
C HIS A 22 1.63 16.04 -1.62
N ASN A 23 0.34 16.07 -1.95
CA ASN A 23 -0.58 14.97 -1.64
C ASN A 23 -0.25 13.69 -2.44
N GLY A 24 0.23 13.81 -3.68
CA GLY A 24 0.74 12.67 -4.43
C GLY A 24 1.95 12.01 -3.75
N ILE A 25 2.89 12.82 -3.25
CA ILE A 25 4.04 12.33 -2.47
C ILE A 25 3.58 11.65 -1.18
N GLU A 26 2.61 12.25 -0.46
CA GLU A 26 2.02 11.67 0.75
C GLU A 26 1.46 10.27 0.49
N TYR A 27 0.77 10.06 -0.64
CA TYR A 27 0.24 8.75 -1.02
C TYR A 27 1.37 7.72 -1.18
N GLY A 28 2.45 8.09 -1.86
CA GLY A 28 3.62 7.23 -2.05
C GLY A 28 4.27 6.82 -0.73
N ILE A 29 4.47 7.76 0.19
CA ILE A 29 5.09 7.49 1.50
C ILE A 29 4.19 6.57 2.34
N MET A 30 2.89 6.84 2.40
CA MET A 30 1.94 5.96 3.10
C MET A 30 1.93 4.55 2.51
N GLY A 31 1.95 4.44 1.17
CA GLY A 31 2.02 3.16 0.46
C GLY A 31 3.26 2.36 0.85
N ALA A 32 4.44 2.99 0.82
CA ALA A 32 5.70 2.33 1.17
C ALA A 32 5.72 1.81 2.62
N ILE A 33 5.21 2.61 3.57
CA ILE A 33 5.11 2.19 4.98
C ILE A 33 4.14 1.01 5.12
N ALA A 34 2.97 1.07 4.48
CA ALA A 34 1.95 0.03 4.56
C ALA A 34 2.45 -1.30 3.96
N GLU A 35 3.06 -1.27 2.78
CA GLU A 35 3.62 -2.46 2.13
C GLU A 35 4.75 -3.08 2.97
N GLY A 36 5.68 -2.26 3.48
CA GLY A 36 6.78 -2.74 4.31
C GLY A 36 6.31 -3.41 5.60
N LEU A 37 5.36 -2.81 6.31
CA LEU A 37 4.77 -3.41 7.51
C LEU A 37 3.96 -4.67 7.18
N ASN A 38 3.28 -4.73 6.04
CA ASN A 38 2.55 -5.93 5.61
C ASN A 38 3.50 -7.10 5.28
N ILE A 39 4.70 -6.82 4.74
CA ILE A 39 5.74 -7.85 4.57
C ILE A 39 6.16 -8.42 5.92
N LEU A 40 6.43 -7.55 6.91
CA LEU A 40 6.78 -8.00 8.27
C LEU A 40 5.63 -8.77 8.93
N LYS A 41 4.37 -8.36 8.70
CA LYS A 41 3.19 -9.07 9.22
C LYS A 41 3.09 -10.50 8.72
N ASN A 42 3.55 -10.77 7.50
CA ASN A 42 3.50 -12.09 6.85
C ASN A 42 4.84 -12.85 6.91
N ALA A 43 5.80 -12.37 7.70
CA ALA A 43 7.11 -12.99 7.86
C ALA A 43 7.09 -14.31 8.65
N ASP A 44 5.90 -14.78 9.06
CA ASP A 44 5.61 -16.05 9.72
C ASP A 44 5.09 -17.13 8.74
N ARG A 45 5.02 -16.87 7.42
CA ARG A 45 4.41 -17.80 6.44
C ARG A 45 4.98 -19.22 6.50
N GLY A 46 6.25 -19.39 6.88
CA GLY A 46 6.91 -20.68 7.05
C GLY A 46 6.49 -21.49 8.30
N ASN A 47 5.70 -20.91 9.19
CA ASN A 47 5.04 -21.61 10.31
C ASN A 47 3.67 -22.20 9.92
N ARG A 48 3.10 -21.75 8.79
CA ARG A 48 1.77 -22.19 8.33
C ARG A 48 1.90 -23.45 7.49
N PRO A 49 0.90 -24.35 7.51
CA PRO A 49 0.93 -25.54 6.68
C PRO A 49 1.00 -25.14 5.18
N PRO A 50 1.75 -25.87 4.36
CA PRO A 50 1.79 -25.62 2.92
C PRO A 50 0.40 -25.88 2.33
N GLU A 51 -0.18 -24.86 1.72
CA GLU A 51 -1.37 -24.98 0.88
C GLU A 51 -0.93 -25.43 -0.51
N ALA A 52 -1.26 -26.67 -0.88
CA ALA A 52 -1.01 -27.18 -2.22
C ALA A 52 -2.23 -26.90 -3.10
N ASP A 53 -2.31 -25.68 -3.63
CA ASP A 53 -3.36 -25.28 -4.57
C ASP A 53 -2.76 -24.56 -5.80
N ALA A 54 -3.59 -24.37 -6.83
CA ALA A 54 -3.18 -23.74 -8.09
C ALA A 54 -2.89 -22.22 -7.96
N GLU A 55 -3.22 -21.62 -6.82
CA GLU A 55 -3.15 -20.19 -6.55
C GLU A 55 -1.91 -19.83 -5.72
N THR A 56 -1.39 -20.76 -4.91
CA THR A 56 -0.31 -20.55 -3.95
C THR A 56 0.99 -21.16 -4.47
N ALA A 57 1.92 -20.31 -4.88
CA ALA A 57 3.27 -20.76 -5.16
C ALA A 57 3.93 -21.29 -3.87
N PRO A 58 4.53 -22.50 -3.88
CA PRO A 58 5.15 -23.06 -2.68
C PRO A 58 6.36 -22.24 -2.24
N LEU A 59 6.47 -22.02 -0.93
CA LEU A 59 7.62 -21.36 -0.33
C LEU A 59 8.81 -22.32 -0.33
N ARG A 60 9.85 -22.02 -1.12
CA ARG A 60 11.01 -22.92 -1.30
C ARG A 60 11.83 -23.14 -0.01
N HIS A 61 11.90 -22.11 0.83
CA HIS A 61 12.71 -22.07 2.06
C HIS A 61 11.87 -21.55 3.24
N PRO A 62 10.89 -22.33 3.74
CA PRO A 62 10.00 -21.88 4.81
C PRO A 62 10.73 -21.56 6.12
N GLU A 63 11.87 -22.18 6.37
CA GLU A 63 12.73 -21.92 7.53
C GLU A 63 13.20 -20.46 7.65
N LEU A 64 13.25 -19.72 6.53
CA LEU A 64 13.64 -18.31 6.49
C LEU A 64 12.51 -17.34 6.82
N TYR A 65 11.28 -17.83 7.01
CA TYR A 65 10.07 -17.01 7.20
C TYR A 65 9.26 -17.51 8.39
N ARG A 66 9.91 -17.66 9.55
CA ARG A 66 9.31 -18.10 10.81
C ARG A 66 9.35 -17.02 11.89
N TYR A 67 9.16 -15.77 11.47
CA TYR A 67 9.28 -14.61 12.35
C TYR A 67 7.91 -14.03 12.71
N GLU A 68 7.64 -13.93 14.01
CA GLU A 68 6.49 -13.21 14.54
C GLU A 68 6.97 -11.87 15.10
N PHE A 69 6.82 -10.80 14.32
CA PHE A 69 7.26 -9.48 14.73
C PHE A 69 6.18 -8.74 15.55
N ASN A 70 6.61 -8.10 16.64
CA ASN A 70 5.81 -7.09 17.33
C ASN A 70 5.86 -5.77 16.54
N LEU A 71 4.94 -5.62 15.58
CA LEU A 71 4.90 -4.45 14.69
C LEU A 71 4.77 -3.10 15.41
N PRO A 72 3.97 -2.96 16.50
CA PRO A 72 3.99 -1.75 17.31
C PRO A 72 5.39 -1.35 17.79
N GLU A 73 6.16 -2.31 18.32
CA GLU A 73 7.52 -2.04 18.81
C GLU A 73 8.52 -1.76 17.68
N VAL A 74 8.39 -2.45 16.53
CA VAL A 74 9.23 -2.17 15.36
C VAL A 74 8.97 -0.76 14.82
N ALA A 75 7.70 -0.36 14.73
CA ALA A 75 7.34 1.00 14.32
C ALA A 75 7.87 2.05 15.31
N GLU A 76 7.78 1.79 16.62
CA GLU A 76 8.32 2.68 17.67
C GLU A 76 9.86 2.77 17.64
N LEU A 77 10.56 1.66 17.37
CA LEU A 77 12.00 1.60 17.18
C LEU A 77 12.45 2.52 16.04
N TRP A 78 11.78 2.43 14.87
CA TRP A 78 12.17 3.20 13.68
C TRP A 78 12.00 4.71 13.84
N ARG A 79 11.28 5.20 14.85
CA ARG A 79 11.16 6.64 15.12
C ARG A 79 12.46 7.27 15.62
N ARG A 80 13.45 6.47 16.06
CA ARG A 80 14.69 6.96 16.68
C ARG A 80 15.91 6.49 15.91
N GLY A 81 16.62 7.43 15.29
CA GLY A 81 17.90 7.17 14.62
C GLY A 81 17.81 6.40 13.29
N SER A 82 16.61 6.04 12.82
CA SER A 82 16.43 5.45 11.50
C SER A 82 16.30 6.53 10.41
N VAL A 83 16.65 6.15 9.16
CA VAL A 83 16.52 7.01 7.99
C VAL A 83 15.06 7.30 7.62
N ILE A 84 14.14 6.41 8.00
CA ILE A 84 12.71 6.50 7.64
C ILE A 84 11.85 7.21 8.69
N GLY A 85 12.50 7.81 9.71
CA GLY A 85 11.83 8.65 10.69
C GLY A 85 11.03 9.77 10.02
N SER A 86 9.73 9.83 10.25
CA SER A 86 8.81 10.79 9.63
C SER A 86 7.53 10.94 10.42
N TRP A 87 6.79 12.03 10.17
CA TRP A 87 5.49 12.25 10.79
C TRP A 87 4.48 11.12 10.50
N LEU A 88 4.47 10.57 9.28
CA LEU A 88 3.59 9.46 8.94
C LEU A 88 3.97 8.17 9.69
N LEU A 89 5.27 7.93 9.94
CA LEU A 89 5.71 6.83 10.80
C LEU A 89 5.29 7.03 12.25
N ASP A 90 5.35 8.26 12.78
CA ASP A 90 4.84 8.56 14.12
C ASP A 90 3.34 8.21 14.25
N LEU A 91 2.54 8.55 13.23
CA LEU A 91 1.12 8.21 13.17
C LEU A 91 0.89 6.69 13.07
N ALA A 92 1.70 5.99 12.27
CA ALA A 92 1.63 4.53 12.15
C ALA A 92 1.94 3.84 13.49
N ALA A 93 3.03 4.23 14.17
CA ALA A 93 3.40 3.71 15.48
C ALA A 93 2.31 3.94 16.53
N SER A 94 1.79 5.18 16.63
CA SER A 94 0.68 5.51 17.54
C SER A 94 -0.58 4.69 17.23
N THR A 95 -0.88 4.43 15.96
CA THR A 95 -2.05 3.65 15.57
C THR A 95 -1.89 2.18 15.92
N LEU A 96 -0.73 1.58 15.60
CA LEU A 96 -0.42 0.19 15.91
C LEU A 96 -0.35 -0.06 17.41
N HIS A 97 0.17 0.89 18.20
CA HIS A 97 0.17 0.77 19.66
C HIS A 97 -1.26 0.70 20.24
N LYS A 98 -2.22 1.41 19.64
CA LYS A 98 -3.62 1.40 20.06
C LYS A 98 -4.40 0.18 19.57
N SER A 99 -4.07 -0.34 18.37
CA SER A 99 -4.72 -1.50 17.75
C SER A 99 -3.68 -2.24 16.90
N PRO A 100 -2.95 -3.21 17.49
CA PRO A 100 -1.89 -3.94 16.79
C PRO A 100 -2.36 -4.75 15.57
N ASP A 101 -3.64 -5.11 15.56
CA ASP A 101 -4.31 -5.87 14.51
C ASP A 101 -5.13 -5.01 13.53
N LEU A 102 -5.27 -3.70 13.82
CA LEU A 102 -6.07 -2.75 13.05
C LEU A 102 -7.55 -3.17 12.86
N SER A 103 -8.11 -4.01 13.74
CA SER A 103 -9.42 -4.67 13.56
C SER A 103 -10.62 -3.72 13.37
N ARG A 104 -10.49 -2.45 13.78
CA ARG A 104 -11.52 -1.42 13.57
C ARG A 104 -11.56 -0.84 12.14
N PHE A 105 -10.60 -1.18 11.28
CA PHE A 105 -10.47 -0.62 9.95
C PHE A 105 -10.84 -1.66 8.88
N ALA A 106 -11.79 -1.33 8.00
CA ALA A 106 -12.28 -2.23 6.96
C ALA A 106 -11.33 -2.40 5.75
N GLY A 107 -10.17 -1.75 5.74
CA GLY A 107 -9.20 -1.83 4.63
C GLY A 107 -9.62 -1.13 3.33
N ARG A 108 -10.79 -0.47 3.26
CA ARG A 108 -11.26 0.27 2.09
C ARG A 108 -10.77 1.71 2.11
N VAL A 109 -9.82 2.05 1.24
CA VAL A 109 -9.12 3.34 1.28
C VAL A 109 -9.68 4.31 0.24
N SER A 110 -10.12 5.47 0.71
CA SER A 110 -10.60 6.57 -0.15
C SER A 110 -9.45 7.44 -0.68
N ASP A 111 -9.75 8.20 -1.74
CA ASP A 111 -8.90 9.23 -2.32
C ASP A 111 -9.73 10.51 -2.57
N SER A 112 -9.16 11.69 -2.33
CA SER A 112 -9.85 13.00 -2.34
C SER A 112 -9.72 13.80 -3.65
N GLY A 113 -8.90 13.31 -4.59
CA GLY A 113 -8.70 13.94 -5.91
C GLY A 113 -7.26 14.36 -6.19
N GLU A 114 -6.52 14.88 -5.20
CA GLU A 114 -5.18 15.44 -5.43
C GLU A 114 -4.17 14.39 -5.93
N GLY A 115 -4.28 13.13 -5.47
CA GLY A 115 -3.49 12.03 -6.01
C GLY A 115 -3.78 11.76 -7.49
N ARG A 116 -5.04 11.90 -7.91
CA ARG A 116 -5.44 11.77 -9.32
C ARG A 116 -4.91 12.93 -10.16
N TRP A 117 -5.07 14.17 -9.67
CA TRP A 117 -4.60 15.37 -10.37
C TRP A 117 -3.08 15.38 -10.49
N THR A 118 -2.35 14.89 -9.48
CA THR A 118 -0.89 14.71 -9.58
C THR A 118 -0.51 13.77 -10.71
N LEU A 119 -1.21 12.63 -10.85
CA LEU A 119 -0.91 11.68 -11.91
C LEU A 119 -1.28 12.22 -13.30
N MET A 120 -2.40 12.95 -13.42
CA MET A 120 -2.76 13.59 -14.68
C MET A 120 -1.71 14.63 -15.10
N ALA A 121 -1.24 15.47 -14.16
CA ALA A 121 -0.16 16.42 -14.44
C ALA A 121 1.13 15.71 -14.88
N ALA A 122 1.51 14.62 -14.21
CA ALA A 122 2.68 13.83 -14.61
C ALA A 122 2.56 13.24 -16.02
N ILE A 123 1.35 12.80 -16.43
CA ILE A 123 1.08 12.31 -17.79
C ILE A 123 1.19 13.45 -18.80
N ASP A 124 0.53 14.58 -18.56
CA ASP A 124 0.54 15.74 -19.45
C ASP A 124 1.96 16.31 -19.64
N GLU A 125 2.80 16.25 -18.60
CA GLU A 125 4.20 16.68 -18.61
C GLU A 125 5.17 15.62 -19.17
N GLY A 126 4.72 14.38 -19.36
CA GLY A 126 5.59 13.26 -19.77
C GLY A 126 6.60 12.83 -18.70
N VAL A 127 6.28 13.01 -17.42
CA VAL A 127 7.13 12.67 -16.26
C VAL A 127 6.75 11.30 -15.69
N PRO A 128 7.69 10.34 -15.58
CA PRO A 128 7.40 9.04 -14.96
C PRO A 128 7.09 9.17 -13.46
N ALA A 129 5.93 8.65 -13.03
CA ALA A 129 5.49 8.68 -11.63
C ALA A 129 5.07 7.29 -11.06
N PRO A 130 5.84 6.20 -11.26
CA PRO A 130 5.40 4.85 -10.96
C PRO A 130 4.99 4.62 -9.50
N VAL A 131 5.72 5.19 -8.54
CA VAL A 131 5.43 5.02 -7.10
C VAL A 131 4.11 5.68 -6.71
N ILE A 132 3.88 6.91 -7.18
CA ILE A 132 2.63 7.65 -6.89
C ILE A 132 1.45 6.96 -7.59
N SER A 133 1.63 6.50 -8.83
CA SER A 133 0.63 5.73 -9.56
C SER A 133 0.22 4.46 -8.82
N SER A 134 1.20 3.63 -8.41
CA SER A 134 0.92 2.40 -7.67
C SER A 134 0.23 2.66 -6.34
N ALA A 135 0.65 3.69 -5.60
CA ALA A 135 0.02 4.07 -4.35
C ALA A 135 -1.42 4.59 -4.51
N LEU A 136 -1.76 5.18 -5.67
CA LEU A 136 -3.13 5.53 -6.01
C LEU A 136 -3.95 4.30 -6.41
N PHE A 137 -3.39 3.42 -7.24
CA PHE A 137 -4.07 2.20 -7.71
C PHE A 137 -4.35 1.20 -6.60
N SER A 138 -3.47 1.07 -5.60
CA SER A 138 -3.74 0.24 -4.42
C SER A 138 -5.01 0.67 -3.68
N ARG A 139 -5.33 1.98 -3.65
CA ARG A 139 -6.59 2.50 -3.10
C ARG A 139 -7.81 2.14 -3.96
N PHE A 140 -7.63 2.03 -5.27
CA PHE A 140 -8.70 1.59 -6.17
C PHE A 140 -8.98 0.09 -5.96
N SER A 141 -7.93 -0.74 -5.95
CA SER A 141 -8.00 -2.18 -5.65
C SER A 141 -8.59 -2.46 -4.27
N SER A 142 -8.27 -1.65 -3.25
CA SER A 142 -8.87 -1.77 -1.91
C SER A 142 -10.41 -1.62 -1.88
N ARG A 143 -11.01 -1.13 -2.97
CA ARG A 143 -12.45 -0.97 -3.16
C ARG A 143 -13.01 -1.85 -4.27
N ASN A 144 -12.30 -2.94 -4.60
CA ASN A 144 -12.66 -3.95 -5.60
C ASN A 144 -12.79 -3.38 -7.02
N ARG A 145 -12.05 -2.31 -7.36
CA ARG A 145 -12.10 -1.71 -8.71
C ARG A 145 -11.32 -2.50 -9.76
N ASP A 146 -10.61 -3.55 -9.34
CA ASP A 146 -9.85 -4.50 -10.15
C ASP A 146 -10.54 -5.86 -10.30
N GLU A 147 -11.72 -6.08 -9.70
CA GLU A 147 -12.41 -7.36 -9.66
C GLU A 147 -12.67 -7.95 -11.06
N PHE A 148 -13.12 -7.13 -12.01
CA PHE A 148 -13.33 -7.59 -13.39
C PHE A 148 -12.02 -8.06 -14.04
N ALA A 149 -10.92 -7.32 -13.82
CA ALA A 149 -9.62 -7.70 -14.36
C ALA A 149 -9.12 -9.00 -13.73
N ALA A 150 -9.30 -9.18 -12.41
CA ALA A 150 -8.96 -10.41 -11.71
C ALA A 150 -9.77 -11.61 -12.23
N LYS A 151 -11.10 -11.47 -12.36
CA LYS A 151 -11.98 -12.51 -12.93
C LYS A 151 -11.59 -12.90 -14.35
N LEU A 152 -11.25 -11.91 -15.18
CA LEU A 152 -10.78 -12.18 -16.55
C LEU A 152 -9.44 -12.94 -16.54
N LEU A 153 -8.53 -12.63 -15.62
CA LEU A 153 -7.27 -13.38 -15.47
C LEU A 153 -7.51 -14.83 -15.02
N SER A 154 -8.42 -15.08 -14.07
CA SER A 154 -8.82 -16.43 -13.67
C SER A 154 -9.42 -17.20 -14.86
N ALA A 155 -10.34 -16.58 -15.61
CA ALA A 155 -10.94 -17.17 -16.80
C ALA A 155 -9.88 -17.52 -17.86
N LEU A 156 -8.93 -16.63 -18.14
CA LEU A 156 -7.86 -16.92 -19.09
C LEU A 156 -6.98 -18.09 -18.62
N ARG A 157 -6.60 -18.13 -17.33
CA ARG A 157 -5.83 -19.25 -16.73
C ARG A 157 -6.56 -20.58 -16.84
N TYR A 158 -7.88 -20.56 -16.69
CA TYR A 158 -8.71 -21.73 -16.92
C TYR A 158 -8.68 -22.15 -18.40
N GLU A 159 -8.94 -21.22 -19.33
CA GLU A 159 -9.03 -21.52 -20.76
C GLU A 159 -7.72 -22.06 -21.36
N PHE A 160 -6.55 -21.50 -21.02
CA PHE A 160 -5.29 -21.97 -21.59
C PHE A 160 -4.63 -23.12 -20.82
N GLY A 161 -4.86 -23.23 -19.51
CA GLY A 161 -4.09 -24.08 -18.61
C GLY A 161 -4.90 -25.04 -17.76
N GLY A 162 -6.23 -24.97 -17.81
CA GLY A 162 -7.12 -25.77 -16.95
C GLY A 162 -6.97 -25.45 -15.46
N HIS A 163 -6.45 -24.27 -15.10
CA HIS A 163 -6.29 -23.88 -13.70
C HIS A 163 -7.67 -23.59 -13.08
N LEU A 164 -8.08 -24.42 -12.13
CA LEU A 164 -9.30 -24.22 -11.35
C LEU A 164 -9.03 -23.23 -10.21
N GLU A 165 -9.90 -22.22 -10.12
CA GLU A 165 -9.98 -21.30 -8.96
C GLU A 165 -10.63 -22.03 -7.78
N LYS A 166 -10.31 -21.61 -6.55
CA LYS A 166 -11.03 -22.08 -5.37
C LYS A 166 -12.50 -21.63 -5.45
N ASP A 167 -13.40 -22.45 -4.92
CA ASP A 167 -14.80 -22.04 -4.78
C ASP A 167 -14.86 -20.75 -3.94
N PRO A 168 -15.70 -19.77 -4.33
CA PRO A 168 -15.91 -18.59 -3.52
C PRO A 168 -16.39 -19.03 -2.12
N GLU A 169 -15.87 -18.39 -1.07
CA GLU A 169 -16.40 -18.61 0.27
C GLU A 169 -17.92 -18.36 0.26
N PRO A 170 -18.72 -19.20 0.93
CA PRO A 170 -20.17 -19.03 0.94
C PRO A 170 -20.52 -17.64 1.49
N GLU A 171 -21.42 -16.93 0.79
CA GLU A 171 -21.93 -15.64 1.26
C GLU A 171 -22.51 -15.81 2.68
N VAL A 172 -21.95 -15.07 3.64
CA VAL A 172 -22.42 -14.99 5.04
C VAL A 172 -23.49 -13.92 5.17
#